data_AF-A0A0F7PWN6-F1
#
_entry.id   AF-A0A0F7PWN6-F1
#
_cell.length_a   1.000
_cell.length_b   1.000
_cell.length_c   1.000
_cell.angle_alpha   90.00
_cell.angle_beta   90.00
_cell.angle_gamma   90.00
#
_symmetry.space_group_name_H-M   'P 1'
#
loop_
_entity.id
_entity.type
_entity.pdbx_description
1 polymer ?
#
loop_
_entity_poly.entity_id
_entity_poly.type
_entity_poly.pdbx_seq_one_letter_code
_entity_poly.pdbx_strand_id
1 'polypeptide(L)' 'MDHYKHITIDERETIFLMRNHGNSLLEIASYTKKSYSTISRELSRNSTGKSYSPSKAQEKYKQRKEKQVPTI' A
#
# COMPACT_ATOMS: atom_id res chain seq x y z
N MET A 1 -17.12 9.27 10.67
CA MET A 1 -15.80 9.32 10.01
C MET A 1 -15.41 7.88 9.73
N ASP A 2 -15.38 7.47 8.47
CA ASP A 2 -14.99 6.11 8.11
C ASP A 2 -13.52 5.93 8.51
N HIS A 3 -13.25 5.09 9.49
CA HIS A 3 -11.92 4.93 10.05
C HIS A 3 -10.94 4.56 8.93
N TYR A 4 -9.80 5.26 8.86
CA TYR A 4 -8.80 5.05 7.84
C TYR A 4 -8.38 3.57 7.79
N LYS A 5 -8.86 2.83 6.78
CA LYS A 5 -8.51 1.42 6.60
C LYS A 5 -7.10 1.34 6.02
N HIS A 6 -6.15 1.06 6.90
CA HIS A 6 -4.78 0.78 6.50
C HIS A 6 -4.72 -0.35 5.47
N ILE A 7 -3.71 -0.27 4.59
CA ILE A 7 -3.41 -1.37 3.68
C ILE A 7 -2.68 -2.45 4.49
N THR A 8 -3.20 -3.68 4.47
CA THR A 8 -2.59 -4.85 5.13
C THR A 8 -1.41 -5.40 4.34
N ILE A 9 -0.66 -6.35 4.89
CA ILE A 9 0.41 -7.02 4.13
C ILE A 9 -0.16 -7.81 2.94
N ASP A 10 -1.26 -8.56 3.13
CA ASP A 10 -1.91 -9.34 2.07
C ASP A 10 -2.40 -8.46 0.92
N GLU A 11 -2.94 -7.28 1.25
CA GLU A 11 -3.35 -6.30 0.24
C GLU A 11 -2.15 -5.74 -0.51
N ARG A 12 -0.99 -5.55 0.16
CA ARG A 12 0.27 -5.14 -0.52
C ARG A 12 0.80 -6.24 -1.43
N GLU A 13 0.77 -7.50 -1.00
CA GLU A 13 1.16 -8.64 -1.82
C GLU A 13 0.27 -8.77 -3.05
N THR A 14 -1.04 -8.58 -2.88
CA THR A 14 -2.01 -8.51 -3.97
C THR A 14 -1.66 -7.41 -4.98
N ILE A 15 -1.39 -6.19 -4.50
CA ILE A 15 -0.95 -5.06 -5.36
C ILE A 15 0.29 -5.46 -6.15
N PHE A 16 1.29 -6.07 -5.51
CA PHE A 16 2.53 -6.49 -6.17
C PHE A 16 2.28 -7.53 -7.26
N LEU A 17 1.56 -8.60 -6.95
CA LEU A 17 1.25 -9.67 -7.90
C LEU A 17 0.49 -9.12 -9.11
N MET A 18 -0.60 -8.38 -8.88
CA MET A 18 -1.43 -7.84 -9.96
C MET A 18 -0.65 -6.82 -10.83
N ARG A 19 0.21 -5.98 -10.25
CA ARG A 19 1.08 -5.10 -11.04
C ARG A 19 2.04 -5.87 -11.94
N ASN A 20 2.59 -6.99 -11.44
CA ASN A 20 3.47 -7.85 -12.23
C ASN A 20 2.71 -8.61 -13.34
N HIS A 21 1.42 -8.88 -13.15
CA HIS A 21 0.53 -9.43 -14.18
C HIS A 21 0.03 -8.37 -15.18
N GLY A 22 0.43 -7.10 -15.03
CA GLY A 22 0.06 -6.04 -15.96
C GLY A 22 -1.29 -5.39 -15.69
N ASN A 23 -1.95 -5.69 -14.56
CA ASN A 23 -3.23 -5.06 -14.23
C ASN A 23 -3.07 -3.55 -13.98
N SER A 24 -4.12 -2.84 -14.37
CA SER A 24 -4.32 -1.42 -14.11
C SER A 24 -4.59 -1.15 -12.63
N LEU A 25 -4.36 0.09 -12.19
CA LEU A 25 -4.63 0.49 -10.81
C LEU A 25 -6.13 0.43 -10.47
N LEU A 26 -7.02 0.58 -11.46
CA LEU A 26 -8.46 0.47 -11.28
C LEU A 26 -8.88 -0.98 -10.98
N GLU A 27 -8.35 -1.95 -11.71
CA GLU A 27 -8.61 -3.37 -11.45
C GLU A 27 -8.11 -3.78 -10.06
N ILE A 28 -6.91 -3.33 -9.69
CA ILE A 28 -6.34 -3.58 -8.36
C ILE A 28 -7.20 -2.97 -7.26
N ALA A 29 -7.67 -1.73 -7.45
CA ALA A 29 -8.54 -1.05 -6.50
C ALA A 29 -9.86 -1.80 -6.30
N SER A 30 -10.50 -2.23 -7.40
CA SER A 30 -11.71 -3.04 -7.36
C SER A 30 -11.50 -4.38 -6.64
N TYR A 31 -10.41 -5.08 -6.95
CA TYR A 31 -10.10 -6.38 -6.34
C TYR A 31 -9.81 -6.27 -4.83
N THR A 32 -8.98 -5.30 -4.43
CA THR A 32 -8.62 -5.05 -3.03
C THR A 32 -9.71 -4.32 -2.23
N LYS A 33 -10.82 -3.93 -2.87
CA LYS A 33 -11.88 -3.09 -2.29
C LYS A 33 -11.34 -1.80 -1.67
N LYS A 34 -10.30 -1.21 -2.29
CA LYS A 34 -9.73 0.09 -1.93
C LYS A 34 -10.08 1.12 -2.99
N SER A 35 -9.95 2.40 -2.63
CA SER A 35 -10.05 3.47 -3.63
C SER A 35 -8.84 3.46 -4.56
N TYR A 36 -9.03 3.88 -5.81
CA TYR A 36 -7.93 4.13 -6.76
C TYR A 36 -6.84 5.02 -6.13
N SER A 37 -7.24 6.10 -5.46
CA SER A 37 -6.36 7.04 -4.79
C SER A 37 -5.56 6.40 -3.64
N THR A 38 -6.08 5.35 -3.01
CA THR A 38 -5.36 4.58 -1.98
C THR A 38 -4.25 3.75 -2.61
N ILE A 39 -4.55 3.03 -3.70
CA ILE A 39 -3.57 2.21 -4.44
C ILE A 39 -2.47 3.09 -5.05
N SER A 40 -2.87 4.19 -5.71
CA SER A 40 -1.93 5.15 -6.30
C SER A 40 -0.99 5.74 -5.25
N ARG A 41 -1.52 6.17 -4.09
CA ARG A 41 -0.68 6.70 -2.99
C ARG A 41 0.24 5.64 -2.39
N GLU A 42 -0.21 4.41 -2.23
CA GLU A 42 0.63 3.30 -1.75
C GLU A 42 1.83 3.07 -2.67
N LEU A 43 1.58 2.96 -3.98
CA LEU A 43 2.63 2.76 -4.97
C LEU A 43 3.57 3.97 -5.05
N SER A 44 3.03 5.19 -5.06
CA SER A 44 3.82 6.42 -5.11
C SER A 44 4.76 6.55 -3.90
N ARG A 45 4.28 6.22 -2.70
CA ARG A 45 5.06 6.38 -1.46
C ARG A 45 6.07 5.28 -1.19
N ASN A 46 5.83 4.08 -1.74
CA ASN A 46 6.60 2.90 -1.36
C ASN A 46 7.36 2.24 -2.52
N SER A 47 7.15 2.65 -3.77
CA SER A 47 7.97 2.19 -4.91
C SER A 47 9.30 2.94 -4.99
N THR A 48 10.33 2.26 -5.48
CA THR A 48 11.61 2.87 -5.87
C THR A 48 11.77 2.69 -7.38
N GLY A 49 11.58 3.77 -8.14
CA GLY A 49 11.54 3.72 -9.61
C GLY A 49 10.41 2.80 -10.08
N LYS A 50 10.76 1.72 -10.80
CA LYS A 50 9.80 0.73 -11.30
C LYS A 50 9.55 -0.45 -10.34
N SER A 51 10.23 -0.50 -9.19
CA SER A 51 10.14 -1.62 -8.26
C SER A 51 9.22 -1.31 -7.07
N TYR A 52 8.32 -2.23 -6.77
CA TYR A 52 7.46 -2.22 -5.58
C TYR A 52 7.72 -3.49 -4.76
N SER A 53 7.82 -3.37 -3.43
CA SER A 53 8.07 -4.48 -2.52
C SER A 53 7.10 -4.42 -1.34
N PRO A 54 6.21 -5.43 -1.18
CA PRO A 54 5.23 -5.47 -0.08
C PRO A 54 5.86 -5.39 1.31
N SER A 55 6.90 -6.18 1.56
CA SER A 55 7.59 -6.25 2.85
C SER A 55 8.22 -4.91 3.24
N LYS A 56 8.91 -4.25 2.30
CA LYS A 56 9.49 -2.91 2.52
C LYS A 56 8.42 -1.85 2.75
N ALA A 57 7.30 -1.93 2.04
CA ALA A 57 6.18 -0.99 2.23
C ALA A 57 5.53 -1.17 3.61
N GLN A 58 5.37 -2.40 4.07
CA GLN A 58 4.89 -2.73 5.42
C GLN A 58 5.85 -2.24 6.50
N GLU A 59 7.15 -2.43 6.32
CA GLU A 59 8.18 -1.95 7.23
C GLU A 59 8.14 -0.43 7.35
N LYS A 60 8.12 0.29 6.21
CA LYS A 60 7.96 1.76 6.19
C LYS A 60 6.69 2.21 6.91
N TYR A 61 5.58 1.48 6.78
CA TYR A 61 4.35 1.79 7.51
C TYR A 61 4.54 1.65 9.02
N LYS A 62 5.17 0.57 9.50
CA LYS A 62 5.47 0.37 10.94
C LYS A 62 6.35 1.50 11.48
N GLN A 63 7.45 1.83 10.80
CA GLN A 63 8.34 2.93 11.18
C GLN A 63 7.61 4.29 11.26
N ARG A 64 6.73 4.59 10.29
CA ARG A 64 5.93 5.83 10.30
C ARG A 64 4.91 5.85 11.44
N LYS A 65 4.37 4.69 11.81
CA LYS A 65 3.42 4.56 12.92
C LYS A 65 4.12 4.79 14.26
N GLU A 66 5.29 4.20 14.46
CA GLU A 66 6.10 4.38 15.67
C GLU A 66 6.49 5.85 15.88
N LYS A 67 6.92 6.56 14.82
CA LYS A 67 7.25 8.00 14.90
C LYS A 67 6.07 8.91 15.26
N GLN A 68 4.84 8.44 15.09
CA GLN A 68 3.63 9.20 15.42
C GLN A 68 3.16 8.97 16.86
N VAL A 69 3.72 7.98 17.57
CA VAL A 69 3.45 7.78 19.00
C VAL A 69 4.34 8.76 19.77
N PRO A 70 3.80 9.67 20.61
CA PRO A 70 4.61 10.54 21.44
C PRO A 70 5.43 9.66 22.39
N THR A 71 6.76 9.73 22.30
CA THR A 71 7.64 9.18 23.33
C THR A 71 7.36 9.96 24.63
N ILE A 72 6.91 9.25 25.66
CA ILE A 72 6.68 9.79 27.02
C ILE A 72 8.02 10.18 27.64
#